data_AF-A0A0F9DD61-F1
#
_entry.id   AF-A0A0F9DD61-F1
#
_cell.length_a   1.000
_cell.length_b   1.000
_cell.length_c   1.000
_cell.angle_alpha   90.00
_cell.angle_beta   90.00
_cell.angle_gamma   90.00
#
_symmetry.space_group_name_H-M   'P 1'
#
loop_
_entity.id
_entity.type
_entity.pdbx_description
1 polymer ?
#
loop_
_entity_poly.entity_id
_entity_poly.type
_entity_poly.pdbx_seq_one_letter_code
_entity_poly.pdbx_strand_id
1 'polypeptide(L)'
;MTKERDKLFRTAIFDEIDTERKRQDLGIGHEFDDKNTPNDWVTFVVRYVSRSAEFPINERRTNMLKAAAICVAALEAFDRAQGTVPRHYE
;
A
#
# COMPACT_ATOMS: atom_id res chain seq x y z
N MET A 1 2.53 24.30 20.03
CA MET A 1 3.61 23.30 19.84
C MET A 1 3.08 21.91 19.43
N THR A 2 2.06 21.33 20.07
CA THR A 2 1.59 19.96 19.76
C THR A 2 1.10 19.79 18.31
N LYS A 3 0.31 20.74 17.79
CA LYS A 3 -0.25 20.67 16.42
C LYS A 3 0.80 20.68 15.31
N GLU A 4 1.86 21.48 15.45
CA GLU A 4 2.94 21.54 14.46
C GLU A 4 3.76 20.26 14.46
N ARG A 5 4.07 19.74 15.66
CA ARG A 5 4.76 18.45 15.82
C ARG A 5 3.96 17.30 15.19
N ASP A 6 2.66 17.26 15.42
CA ASP A 6 1.80 16.21 14.85
C ASP A 6 1.69 16.30 13.32
N LYS A 7 1.73 17.52 12.77
CA LYS A 7 1.83 17.75 11.32
C LYS A 7 3.15 17.20 10.78
N LEU A 8 4.28 17.51 11.42
CA LEU A 8 5.60 17.00 11.02
C LEU A 8 5.65 15.47 11.05
N PHE A 9 5.08 14.84 12.07
CA PHE A 9 5.01 13.37 12.13
C PHE A 9 4.17 12.78 11.01
N ARG A 10 3.03 13.39 10.67
CA ARG A 10 2.20 12.93 9.56
C ARG A 10 2.93 13.06 8.22
N THR A 11 3.63 14.18 8.00
CA THR A 11 4.45 14.36 6.80
C THR A 11 5.52 13.28 6.69
N ALA A 12 6.27 12.99 7.77
CA ALA A 12 7.27 11.92 7.76
C ALA A 12 6.68 10.54 7.42
N ILE A 13 5.47 10.22 7.93
CA ILE A 13 4.78 8.98 7.57
C ILE A 13 4.47 8.92 6.06
N PHE A 14 4.05 10.03 5.46
CA PHE A 14 3.81 10.08 4.02
C PHE A 14 5.10 9.88 3.20
N ASP A 15 6.21 10.49 3.62
CA ASP A 15 7.51 10.31 2.96
C ASP A 15 7.98 8.84 3.02
N GLU A 16 7.69 8.15 4.13
CA GLU A 16 7.99 6.73 4.28
C GLU A 16 7.09 5.83 3.43
N ILE A 17 5.81 6.16 3.29
CA ILE A 17 4.89 5.46 2.38
C ILE A 17 5.36 5.62 0.94
N ASP A 18 5.74 6.83 0.53
CA ASP A 18 6.28 7.12 -0.79
C ASP A 18 7.59 6.36 -1.05
N THR A 19 8.48 6.31 -0.06
CA THR A 19 9.72 5.51 -0.16
C THR A 19 9.45 4.03 -0.36
N GLU A 20 8.51 3.45 0.39
CA GLU A 20 8.12 2.04 0.23
C GLU A 20 7.42 1.80 -1.12
N ARG A 21 6.59 2.74 -1.59
CA ARG A 21 5.94 2.65 -2.91
C ARG A 21 6.95 2.64 -4.05
N LYS A 22 7.97 3.51 -3.99
CA LYS A 22 9.10 3.53 -4.93
C LYS A 22 9.88 2.24 -4.92
N ARG A 23 10.11 1.65 -3.74
CA ARG A 23 10.77 0.34 -3.60
C ARG A 23 9.98 -0.78 -4.30
N GLN A 24 8.65 -0.77 -4.19
CA GLN A 24 7.78 -1.75 -4.87
C GLN A 24 7.82 -1.57 -6.39
N ASP A 25 7.81 -0.33 -6.86
CA ASP A 25 7.86 0.00 -8.29
C ASP A 25 9.15 -0.50 -8.95
N LEU A 26 10.30 -0.33 -8.29
CA LEU A 26 11.60 -0.85 -8.76
C LEU A 26 11.67 -2.38 -8.86
N GLY A 27 10.80 -3.10 -8.14
CA GLY A 27 10.83 -4.57 -8.10
C GLY A 27 9.81 -5.23 -9.02
N ILE A 28 8.55 -4.79 -8.94
CA ILE A 28 7.40 -5.46 -9.56
C ILE A 28 6.87 -4.66 -10.76
N GLY A 29 6.97 -3.32 -10.71
CA GLY A 29 6.57 -2.39 -11.77
C GLY A 29 5.06 -2.31 -12.04
N HIS A 30 4.68 -1.31 -12.82
CA HIS A 30 3.28 -1.04 -13.16
C HIS A 30 2.59 -2.15 -13.98
N GLU A 31 3.33 -2.93 -14.77
CA GLU A 31 2.73 -4.00 -15.60
C GLU A 31 2.05 -5.11 -14.79
N PHE A 32 2.52 -5.34 -13.56
CA PHE A 32 1.89 -6.27 -12.63
C PHE A 32 0.68 -5.62 -11.95
N ASP A 33 0.83 -4.36 -11.51
CA ASP A 33 -0.24 -3.59 -10.88
C ASP A 33 -1.47 -3.52 -11.78
N ASP A 34 -1.28 -3.28 -13.08
CA ASP A 34 -2.35 -3.11 -14.06
C ASP A 34 -3.10 -4.41 -14.40
N LYS A 35 -2.67 -5.56 -13.87
CA LYS A 35 -3.35 -6.86 -14.01
C LYS A 35 -4.16 -7.24 -12.77
N ASN A 36 -3.97 -6.53 -11.66
CA ASN A 36 -4.59 -6.88 -10.39
C ASN A 36 -6.06 -6.47 -10.37
N THR A 37 -6.91 -7.43 -10.05
CA THR A 37 -8.33 -7.20 -9.80
C THR A 37 -8.54 -6.55 -8.42
N PRO A 38 -9.73 -5.98 -8.13
CA PRO A 38 -10.04 -5.47 -6.80
C PRO A 38 -9.79 -6.48 -5.66
N ASN A 39 -9.99 -7.78 -5.93
CA ASN A 39 -9.76 -8.83 -4.94
C ASN A 39 -8.27 -9.04 -4.65
N ASP A 40 -7.41 -8.91 -5.66
CA ASP A 40 -5.96 -9.05 -5.49
C ASP A 40 -5.43 -7.93 -4.60
N TRP A 41 -5.86 -6.69 -4.86
CA TRP A 41 -5.52 -5.54 -4.02
C TRP A 41 -5.90 -5.72 -2.56
N VAL A 42 -7.15 -6.15 -2.29
CA VAL A 42 -7.62 -6.44 -0.92
C VAL A 42 -6.76 -7.54 -0.28
N THR A 43 -6.45 -8.60 -1.03
CA THR A 43 -5.63 -9.72 -0.55
C THR A 43 -4.23 -9.25 -0.13
N PHE A 44 -3.60 -8.38 -0.92
CA PHE A 44 -2.28 -7.83 -0.62
C PHE A 44 -2.30 -6.93 0.62
N VAL A 45 -3.31 -6.07 0.76
CA VAL A 45 -3.48 -5.23 1.95
C VAL A 45 -3.67 -6.09 3.20
N VAL A 46 -4.61 -7.04 3.15
CA VAL A 46 -4.94 -7.93 4.27
C VAL A 46 -3.71 -8.72 4.73
N ARG A 47 -2.88 -9.21 3.81
CA ARG A 47 -1.66 -9.95 4.14
C ARG A 47 -0.72 -9.18 5.06
N TYR A 48 -0.55 -7.87 4.84
CA TYR A 48 0.34 -7.06 5.68
C TYR A 48 -0.36 -6.56 6.94
N VAL A 49 -1.64 -6.20 6.85
CA VAL A 49 -2.42 -5.81 8.03
C VAL A 49 -2.50 -6.95 9.04
N SER A 50 -2.75 -8.19 8.60
CA SER A 50 -2.81 -9.35 9.51
C SER A 50 -1.47 -9.61 10.20
N ARG A 51 -0.36 -9.55 9.47
CA ARG A 51 1.01 -9.67 10.01
C ARG A 51 1.36 -8.59 11.02
N SER A 52 0.72 -7.42 10.95
CA SER A 52 0.94 -6.34 11.93
C SER A 52 0.39 -6.67 13.32
N ALA A 53 -0.44 -7.71 13.42
CA ALA A 53 -1.07 -8.21 14.65
C ALA A 53 -0.56 -9.61 15.08
N GLU A 54 0.40 -10.20 14.36
CA GLU A 54 1.01 -11.50 14.72
C GLU A 54 1.80 -11.39 16.04
N PHE A 55 1.80 -12.46 16.83
CA PHE A 55 2.53 -12.55 18.09
C PHE A 55 3.74 -13.50 17.99
N PRO A 56 4.92 -13.12 18.51
CA PRO A 56 5.23 -11.81 19.12
C PRO A 56 5.14 -10.66 18.10
N ILE A 57 4.70 -9.47 18.57
CA ILE A 57 4.52 -8.29 17.69
C ILE A 57 5.90 -7.80 17.23
N ASN A 58 6.33 -8.33 16.10
CA ASN A 58 7.51 -7.92 15.37
C ASN A 58 7.06 -7.15 14.12
N GLU A 59 7.79 -6.10 13.76
CA GLU A 59 7.60 -5.38 12.49
C GLU A 59 6.22 -4.71 12.27
N ARG A 60 5.39 -4.52 13.31
CA ARG A 60 4.04 -3.90 13.18
C ARG A 60 4.04 -2.62 12.36
N ARG A 61 4.96 -1.69 12.66
CA ARG A 61 5.06 -0.41 11.94
C ARG A 61 5.41 -0.61 10.46
N THR A 62 6.38 -1.48 10.18
CA THR A 62 6.81 -1.83 8.83
C THR A 62 5.67 -2.48 8.04
N ASN A 63 4.92 -3.39 8.64
CA ASN A 63 3.78 -4.05 8.00
C ASN A 63 2.63 -3.06 7.71
N MET A 64 2.35 -2.13 8.63
CA MET A 64 1.37 -1.07 8.39
C MET A 64 1.80 -0.12 7.26
N LEU A 65 3.08 0.22 7.15
CA LEU A 65 3.62 1.01 6.04
C LEU A 65 3.47 0.28 4.69
N LYS A 66 3.82 -1.01 4.65
CA LYS A 66 3.66 -1.83 3.43
C LYS A 66 2.21 -1.90 2.97
N ALA A 67 1.27 -2.09 3.91
CA ALA A 67 -0.15 -2.06 3.61
C ALA A 67 -0.60 -0.70 3.03
N ALA A 68 -0.15 0.41 3.62
CA ALA A 68 -0.45 1.75 3.12
C ALA A 68 0.12 2.00 1.70
N ALA A 69 1.35 1.56 1.43
CA ALA A 69 1.95 1.66 0.10
C ALA A 69 1.18 0.84 -0.96
N ILE A 70 0.64 -0.31 -0.60
CA ILE A 70 -0.22 -1.11 -1.49
C ILE A 70 -1.55 -0.40 -1.78
N CYS A 71 -2.14 0.27 -0.78
CA CYS A 71 -3.33 1.09 -1.02
C CYS A 71 -3.03 2.22 -2.02
N VAL A 72 -1.86 2.85 -1.94
CA VAL A 72 -1.43 3.85 -2.92
C VAL A 72 -1.30 3.23 -4.31
N ALA A 73 -0.59 2.09 -4.44
CA ALA A 73 -0.45 1.39 -5.71
C ALA A 73 -1.81 0.99 -6.34
N ALA A 74 -2.77 0.56 -5.52
CA ALA A 74 -4.11 0.21 -5.97
C ALA A 74 -4.89 1.42 -6.51
N LEU A 75 -4.78 2.59 -5.84
CA LEU A 75 -5.39 3.83 -6.31
C LEU A 75 -4.74 4.32 -7.61
N GLU A 76 -3.41 4.27 -7.71
CA GLU A 76 -2.71 4.61 -8.94
C GLU A 76 -3.13 3.71 -10.11
N ALA A 77 -3.26 2.40 -9.88
CA ALA A 77 -3.72 1.45 -10.90
C ALA A 77 -5.16 1.73 -11.33
N PHE A 78 -6.05 2.04 -10.38
CA PHE A 78 -7.43 2.43 -10.67
C PHE A 78 -7.49 3.70 -11.53
N ASP A 79 -6.72 4.72 -11.17
CA ASP A 79 -6.68 6.00 -11.88
C ASP A 79 -6.08 5.83 -13.29
N ARG A 80 -5.03 5.01 -13.46
CA ARG A 80 -4.45 4.67 -14.77
C ARG A 80 -5.44 3.92 -15.67
N ALA A 81 -6.16 2.95 -15.10
CA ALA A 81 -7.13 2.12 -15.82
C ALA A 81 -8.48 2.83 -16.07
N GLN A 82 -8.71 4.00 -15.46
CA GLN A 82 -10.01 4.69 -15.42
C GLN A 82 -11.14 3.79 -14.88
N GLY A 83 -10.81 2.93 -13.93
CA GLY A 83 -11.74 1.93 -13.39
C GLY A 83 -11.05 0.68 -12.86
N THR A 84 -11.82 -0.39 -12.71
CA THR A 84 -11.32 -1.68 -12.22
C THR A 84 -10.99 -2.61 -13.37
N VAL A 85 -9.89 -3.35 -13.25
CA VAL A 85 -9.61 -4.49 -14.13
C VAL A 85 -10.71 -5.54 -13.94
N PRO A 86 -11.44 -5.92 -15.01
CA PRO A 86 -12.50 -6.91 -14.91
C PRO A 86 -11.92 -8.28 -14.56
N ARG A 87 -12.71 -9.10 -13.87
CA ARG A 87 -12.33 -10.48 -13.60
C ARG A 87 -12.33 -11.28 -14.89
N HIS A 88 -11.48 -12.30 -14.95
CA HIS A 88 -11.39 -13.21 -16.11
C HIS A 88 -12.68 -14.02 -16.40
N TYR A 89 -13.71 -13.91 -15.56
CA TYR A 89 -14.97 -14.66 -15.67
C TYR A 89 -16.20 -13.74 -15.66
N GLU A 90 -16.00 -12.43 -15.81
CA GLU A 90 -17.06 -11.42 -15.95
C GLU A 90 -17.14 -10.89 -17.39
#